data_AF-A0A3E2GUN0-F1
#
_entry.id   AF-A0A3E2GUN0-F1
#
_cell.length_a   1.000
_cell.length_b   1.000
_cell.length_c   1.000
_cell.angle_alpha   90.00
_cell.angle_beta   90.00
_cell.angle_gamma   90.00
#
_symmetry.space_group_name_H-M   'P 1'
#
loop_
_entity.id
_entity.type
_entity.pdbx_description
1 polymer ?
#
loop_
_entity_poly.entity_id
_entity_poly.type
_entity_poly.pdbx_seq_one_letter_code
_entity_poly.pdbx_strand_id
1 'polypeptide(L)'
;MEPLTHLPTIRRLVTGHDSAGKAIFEFDEVLTPVNPTPKTGRGSEGLGTALGVTLIHRTRKLQNFRGTLHAWKNITSEYCRFLTVVIPSEQVKVEKTGEYLGVTKVTGLSD
;
A
#
# COMPACT_ATOMS: atom_id res chain seq x y z
N MET A 1 -10.03 6.73 -18.43
CA MET A 1 -10.76 6.69 -17.15
C MET A 1 -10.85 8.11 -16.63
N GLU A 2 -12.02 8.55 -16.22
CA GLU A 2 -12.24 9.92 -15.72
C GLU A 2 -12.15 9.98 -14.19
N PRO A 3 -11.58 11.04 -13.59
CA PRO A 3 -11.59 11.21 -12.14
C PRO A 3 -13.01 11.44 -11.58
N LEU A 4 -13.31 10.82 -10.44
CA LEU A 4 -14.53 10.98 -9.65
C LEU A 4 -14.23 11.84 -8.42
N THR A 5 -14.20 13.17 -8.60
CA THR A 5 -13.83 14.14 -7.54
C THR A 5 -14.83 14.24 -6.39
N HIS A 6 -16.06 13.73 -6.58
CA HIS A 6 -17.10 13.69 -5.55
C HIS A 6 -16.97 12.48 -4.61
N LEU A 7 -16.09 11.52 -4.92
CA LEU A 7 -15.83 10.38 -4.06
C LEU A 7 -14.61 10.66 -3.15
N PRO A 8 -14.56 10.07 -1.94
CA PRO A 8 -13.41 10.22 -1.06
C PRO A 8 -12.11 9.74 -1.71
N THR A 9 -11.05 10.53 -1.56
CA THR A 9 -9.69 10.17 -2.00
C THR A 9 -9.05 9.15 -1.06
N ILE A 10 -8.11 8.37 -1.59
CA ILE A 10 -7.31 7.41 -0.81
C ILE A 10 -5.88 7.92 -0.73
N ARG A 11 -5.28 7.98 0.46
CA ARG A 11 -3.84 8.22 0.61
C ARG A 11 -3.08 6.89 0.54
N ARG A 12 -2.18 6.75 -0.42
CA ARG A 12 -1.29 5.60 -0.61
C ARG A 12 0.08 5.94 -0.03
N LEU A 13 0.46 5.18 0.98
CA LEU A 13 1.80 5.22 1.57
C LEU A 13 2.55 3.94 1.18
N VAL A 14 3.77 4.08 0.67
CA VAL A 14 4.68 2.97 0.43
C VAL A 14 5.92 3.21 1.26
N THR A 15 6.24 2.27 2.14
CA THR A 15 7.45 2.32 2.96
C THR A 15 8.55 1.48 2.33
N GLY A 16 9.80 1.92 2.49
CA GLY A 16 10.98 1.20 2.00
C GLY A 16 12.17 1.48 2.91
N HIS A 17 13.37 1.21 2.41
CA HIS A 17 14.62 1.54 3.08
C HIS A 17 15.54 2.33 2.16
N ASP A 18 16.27 3.30 2.71
CA ASP A 18 17.35 3.97 1.98
C ASP A 18 18.61 3.07 1.88
N SER A 19 19.66 3.57 1.23
CA SER A 19 20.93 2.85 1.08
C SER A 19 21.65 2.55 2.40
N ALA A 20 21.31 3.25 3.48
CA ALA A 20 21.83 2.99 4.82
C ALA A 20 20.96 1.98 5.60
N GLY A 21 19.88 1.47 4.99
CA GLY A 21 18.95 0.58 5.64
C GLY A 21 17.99 1.28 6.61
N LYS A 22 17.87 2.61 6.56
CA LYS A 22 16.90 3.36 7.37
C LYS A 22 15.53 3.30 6.73
N ALA A 23 14.49 3.05 7.54
CA ALA A 23 13.11 3.05 7.08
C ALA A 23 12.68 4.45 6.60
N ILE A 24 12.06 4.51 5.42
CA ILE A 24 11.59 5.74 4.77
C ILE A 24 10.20 5.54 4.16
N PHE A 25 9.51 6.64 3.84
CA PHE A 25 8.39 6.63 2.89
C PHE A 25 8.96 6.79 1.49
N GLU A 26 8.89 5.74 0.69
CA GLU A 26 9.31 5.76 -0.71
C GLU A 26 8.27 6.47 -1.60
N PHE A 27 6.98 6.33 -1.26
CA PHE A 27 5.89 7.05 -1.91
C PHE A 27 4.85 7.52 -0.87
N ASP A 28 4.36 8.74 -1.06
CA ASP A 28 3.23 9.34 -0.32
C ASP A 28 2.35 10.08 -1.32
N GLU A 29 1.24 9.45 -1.72
CA GLU A 29 0.40 9.90 -2.82
C GLU A 29 -1.07 9.97 -2.38
N VAL A 30 -1.80 10.98 -2.86
CA VAL A 30 -3.26 11.02 -2.74
C VAL A 30 -3.86 10.60 -4.08
N LEU A 31 -4.57 9.47 -4.08
CA LEU A 31 -5.21 8.87 -5.23
C LEU A 31 -6.69 9.28 -5.30
N THR A 32 -7.09 9.82 -6.45
CA THR A 32 -8.49 10.11 -6.75
C THR A 32 -9.13 8.90 -7.43
N PRO A 33 -10.29 8.41 -6.95
CA PRO A 33 -11.02 7.34 -7.63
C PRO A 33 -11.32 7.72 -9.08
N VAL A 34 -11.30 6.74 -9.96
CA VAL A 34 -11.65 6.92 -11.38
C VAL A 34 -12.82 6.03 -11.74
N ASN A 35 -13.60 6.48 -12.73
CA ASN A 35 -14.58 5.63 -13.36
C ASN A 35 -13.87 4.66 -14.31
N PRO A 36 -14.01 3.33 -14.11
CA PRO A 36 -13.37 2.33 -14.94
C PRO A 36 -13.96 2.25 -16.36
N THR A 37 -15.17 2.78 -16.57
CA THR A 37 -15.87 2.76 -17.86
C THR A 37 -15.48 3.97 -18.72
N PRO A 38 -15.12 3.79 -20.01
CA PRO A 38 -14.85 4.89 -20.92
C PRO A 38 -16.08 5.80 -21.14
N LYS A 39 -15.85 7.10 -21.28
CA LYS A 39 -16.90 8.11 -21.54
C LYS A 39 -17.71 7.82 -22.81
N THR A 40 -17.09 7.23 -23.82
CA THR A 40 -17.67 7.00 -25.15
C THR A 40 -18.70 5.87 -25.20
N GLY A 41 -18.90 5.11 -24.11
CA GLY A 41 -19.84 3.99 -24.04
C GLY A 41 -20.98 4.17 -23.03
N ARG A 42 -21.12 5.35 -22.40
CA ARG A 42 -22.22 5.62 -21.45
C ARG A 42 -23.45 6.14 -22.20
N GLY A 43 -24.55 5.41 -22.13
CA GLY A 43 -25.88 5.99 -22.37
C GLY A 43 -26.17 7.07 -21.31
N SER A 44 -27.09 7.99 -21.60
CA SER A 44 -27.50 9.09 -20.71
C SER A 44 -28.13 8.63 -19.38
N GLU A 45 -28.32 7.34 -19.17
CA GLU A 45 -28.94 6.77 -17.99
C GLU A 45 -27.89 6.14 -17.06
N GLY A 46 -27.85 6.62 -15.81
CA GLY A 46 -27.07 6.00 -14.74
C GLY A 46 -26.07 6.91 -14.03
N LEU A 47 -26.48 8.13 -13.66
CA LEU A 47 -25.72 8.97 -12.71
C LEU A 47 -25.73 8.41 -11.27
N GLY A 48 -26.50 7.35 -10.99
CA GLY A 48 -26.87 6.96 -9.62
C GLY A 48 -25.87 6.12 -8.81
N THR A 49 -24.89 5.47 -9.44
CA THR A 49 -23.99 4.54 -8.72
C THR A 49 -22.69 4.33 -9.52
N ALA A 50 -21.98 5.40 -9.85
CA ALA A 50 -20.67 5.26 -10.48
C ALA A 50 -19.72 4.57 -9.49
N LEU A 51 -19.44 3.28 -9.71
CA LEU A 51 -18.41 2.54 -8.98
C LEU A 51 -17.06 3.25 -9.20
N GLY A 52 -16.57 3.93 -8.17
CA GLY A 52 -15.23 4.50 -8.18
C GLY A 52 -14.20 3.42 -7.90
N VAL A 53 -13.24 3.27 -8.80
CA VAL A 53 -12.11 2.35 -8.62
C VAL A 53 -10.85 3.18 -8.38
N THR A 54 -10.10 2.84 -7.34
CA THR A 54 -8.75 3.37 -7.14
C THR A 54 -7.75 2.36 -7.65
N LEU A 55 -6.97 2.75 -8.67
CA LEU A 55 -5.96 1.86 -9.25
C LEU A 55 -4.67 1.94 -8.43
N ILE A 56 -4.34 0.85 -7.75
CA ILE A 56 -3.08 0.69 -7.04
C ILE A 56 -2.15 -0.09 -7.96
N HIS A 57 -1.22 0.60 -8.63
CA HIS A 57 -0.23 -0.04 -9.49
C HIS A 57 0.90 -0.66 -8.65
N ARG A 58 1.44 -1.80 -9.10
CA ARG A 58 2.64 -2.41 -8.51
C ARG A 58 3.81 -1.42 -8.63
N THR A 59 4.39 -1.01 -7.52
CA THR A 59 5.64 -0.23 -7.47
C THR A 59 6.75 -1.07 -8.11
N ARG A 60 7.22 -0.73 -9.31
CA ARG A 60 8.14 -1.57 -10.09
C ARG A 60 9.60 -1.55 -9.59
N LYS A 61 9.89 -1.04 -8.40
CA LYS A 61 11.24 -0.97 -7.84
C LYS A 61 11.29 -1.16 -6.33
N LEU A 62 10.52 -2.09 -5.78
CA LEU A 62 10.73 -2.49 -4.39
C LEU A 62 11.99 -3.35 -4.29
N GLN A 63 13.15 -2.69 -4.26
CA GLN A 63 14.31 -3.21 -3.56
C GLN A 63 13.93 -3.23 -2.07
N ASN A 64 13.40 -4.37 -1.64
CA ASN A 64 13.39 -4.80 -0.26
C ASN A 64 12.36 -4.14 0.68
N PHE A 65 11.10 -4.62 0.63
CA PHE A 65 10.38 -4.77 1.90
C PHE A 65 11.08 -5.90 2.68
N ARG A 66 12.10 -5.54 3.49
CA ARG A 66 12.86 -6.49 4.33
C ARG A 66 12.06 -6.96 5.55
N GLY A 67 10.77 -7.27 5.37
CA GLY A 67 9.92 -7.83 6.43
C GLY A 67 10.08 -7.09 7.77
N THR A 68 10.11 -5.76 7.74
CA THR A 68 10.39 -4.97 8.94
C THR A 68 9.21 -4.98 9.89
N LEU A 69 9.50 -5.16 11.18
CA LEU A 69 8.53 -5.03 12.26
C LEU A 69 7.98 -3.60 12.28
N HIS A 70 6.74 -3.46 11.84
CA HIS A 70 6.03 -2.18 11.84
C HIS A 70 4.70 -2.35 12.54
N ALA A 71 4.35 -1.35 13.36
CA ALA A 71 3.06 -1.25 14.02
C ALA A 71 2.33 0.00 13.51
N TRP A 72 1.04 -0.16 13.24
CA TRP A 72 0.18 0.93 12.82
C TRP A 72 -0.78 1.26 13.98
N LYS A 73 -0.80 2.52 14.41
CA LYS A 73 -1.73 3.01 15.43
C LYS A 73 -2.55 4.14 14.84
N ASN A 74 -3.87 3.97 14.77
CA ASN A 74 -4.77 5.08 14.53
C ASN A 74 -4.81 5.95 15.79
N ILE A 75 -4.27 7.17 15.71
CA ILE A 75 -4.22 8.13 16.82
C ILE A 75 -5.44 9.08 16.85
N THR A 76 -6.40 8.89 15.94
CA THR A 76 -7.61 9.72 15.80
C THR A 76 -8.84 9.02 16.37
N SER A 77 -9.92 9.78 16.60
CA SER A 77 -11.24 9.25 16.99
C SER A 77 -12.06 8.69 15.82
N GLU A 78 -11.60 8.90 14.58
CA GLU A 78 -12.33 8.54 13.38
C GLU A 78 -11.96 7.15 12.86
N TYR A 79 -12.88 6.53 12.12
CA TYR A 79 -12.62 5.24 11.48
C TYR A 79 -11.49 5.34 10.45
N CYS A 80 -10.48 4.47 10.59
CA CYS A 80 -9.44 4.26 9.58
C CYS A 80 -9.76 3.00 8.78
N ARG A 81 -9.87 3.12 7.46
CA ARG A 81 -9.88 1.98 6.55
C ARG A 81 -8.45 1.65 6.14
N PHE A 82 -7.99 0.46 6.48
CA PHE A 82 -6.62 0.00 6.22
C PHE A 82 -6.66 -1.25 5.35
N LEU A 83 -5.94 -1.22 4.23
CA LEU A 83 -5.76 -2.37 3.34
C LEU A 83 -4.26 -2.59 3.16
N THR A 84 -3.80 -3.79 3.45
CA THR A 84 -2.41 -4.21 3.22
C THR A 84 -2.37 -5.28 2.14
N VAL A 85 -1.36 -5.21 1.27
CA VAL A 85 -1.04 -6.26 0.30
C VAL A 85 0.36 -6.76 0.63
N VAL A 86 0.44 -7.96 1.19
CA VAL A 86 1.71 -8.61 1.51
C VAL A 86 2.10 -9.50 0.34
N ILE A 87 3.25 -9.20 -0.27
CA ILE A 87 3.81 -10.00 -1.37
C ILE A 87 4.93 -10.87 -0.78
N PRO A 88 4.94 -12.20 -1.04
CA PRO A 88 6.03 -13.06 -0.60
C PRO A 88 7.39 -12.56 -1.11
N SER A 89 8.41 -12.63 -0.26
CA SER A 89 9.79 -12.28 -0.60
C SER A 89 10.74 -13.39 -0.17
N GLU A 90 11.91 -13.47 -0.81
CA GLU A 90 13.00 -14.33 -0.33
C GLU A 90 13.47 -13.88 1.05
N GLN A 91 13.94 -14.83 1.86
CA GLN A 91 14.47 -14.53 3.18
C GLN A 91 15.74 -13.68 3.06
N VAL A 92 15.82 -12.62 3.85
CA VAL A 92 16.94 -11.69 3.78
C VAL A 92 18.22 -12.35 4.29
N LYS A 93 19.22 -12.44 3.42
CA LYS A 93 20.59 -12.84 3.77
C LYS A 93 21.42 -11.62 4.16
N VAL A 94 22.13 -11.72 5.27
CA VAL A 94 23.07 -10.70 5.75
C VAL A 94 24.39 -10.89 5.01
N GLU A 95 24.77 -9.96 4.13
CA GLU A 95 25.94 -10.12 3.26
C GLU A 95 27.25 -10.31 4.03
N LYS A 96 27.40 -9.62 5.18
CA LYS A 96 28.62 -9.70 6.00
C LYS A 96 28.82 -11.05 6.68
N THR A 97 27.74 -11.72 7.11
CA THR A 97 27.81 -12.97 7.89
C THR A 97 27.43 -14.19 7.08
N GLY A 98 26.73 -14.01 5.96
CA GLY A 98 26.16 -15.09 5.16
C GLY A 98 24.92 -15.74 5.80
N GLU A 99 24.52 -15.31 6.99
CA GLU A 99 23.37 -15.85 7.71
C GLU A 99 22.06 -15.22 7.24
N TYR A 100 20.96 -15.95 7.39
CA TYR A 100 19.62 -15.41 7.15
C TYR A 100 19.10 -14.70 8.38
N LEU A 101 18.40 -13.57 8.20
CA LEU A 101 17.70 -12.92 9.29
C LEU A 101 16.64 -13.86 9.87
N GLY A 102 16.74 -14.13 11.17
CA GLY A 102 15.80 -14.95 11.90
C GLY A 102 14.45 -14.26 12.10
N VAL A 103 13.41 -15.06 12.35
CA VAL A 103 12.10 -14.55 12.75
C VAL A 103 12.22 -13.91 14.13
N THR A 104 11.80 -12.65 14.26
CA THR A 104 11.70 -12.01 15.57
C THR A 104 10.47 -12.55 16.29
N LYS A 105 10.69 -13.29 17.38
CA LYS A 105 9.59 -13.74 18.25
C LYS A 105 9.04 -12.55 19.03
N VAL A 106 7.77 -12.21 18.81
CA VAL A 106 7.09 -11.19 19.60
C VAL A 106 6.46 -11.88 20.81
N THR A 107 6.87 -11.48 22.00
CA THR A 107 6.37 -12.03 23.26
C THR A 107 4.85 -11.88 23.34
N GLY A 108 4.11 -13.00 23.42
CA GLY A 108 2.65 -13.01 23.54
C GLY A 108 1.86 -13.21 22.24
N LEU A 109 2.52 -13.43 21.10
CA LEU A 109 1.89 -13.88 19.86
C LEU A 109 2.40 -15.30 19.55
N SER A 110 1.49 -16.22 19.21
CA SER A 110 1.88 -17.57 18.76
C SER A 110 2.38 -17.52 17.32
N ASP A 111 3.35 -18.40 17.00
CA ASP A 111 3.88 -18.62 15.65
C ASP A 111 2.77 -19.08 14.66
#